data_AF-A0A519LTE3-F1
#
_entry.id   AF-A0A519LTE3-F1
#
_cell.length_a   1.000
_cell.length_b   1.000
_cell.length_c   1.000
_cell.angle_alpha   90.00
_cell.angle_beta   90.00
_cell.angle_gamma   90.00
#
_symmetry.space_group_name_H-M   'P 1'
#
loop_
_entity.id
_entity.type
_entity.pdbx_description
1 polymer ?
#
loop_
_entity_poly.entity_id
_entity_poly.type
_entity_poly.pdbx_seq_one_letter_code
_entity_poly.pdbx_strand_id
1 'polypeptide(L)'
;MHSNFDELIEAHQNCCTKSKVASENGKRFEIVSNEDFTKIRIDNCLISSQQVQKCDFGFVRHSKDDFYFVELKGKDVKIALSQIINT
;
A
#
# COMPACT_ATOMS: atom_id res chain seq x y z
N MET A 1 -3.85 21.64 -7.29
CA MET A 1 -3.20 21.41 -5.98
C MET A 1 -2.66 19.99 -6.10
N HIS A 2 -1.35 19.81 -6.20
CA HIS A 2 -0.79 18.46 -6.26
C HIS A 2 -1.01 17.83 -4.88
N SER A 3 -1.65 16.67 -4.83
CA SER A 3 -1.78 15.96 -3.58
C SER A 3 -0.38 15.50 -3.15
N ASN A 4 -0.11 15.41 -1.85
CA ASN A 4 1.16 14.87 -1.34
C ASN A 4 1.43 13.44 -1.85
N PHE A 5 0.37 12.72 -2.25
CA PHE A 5 0.49 11.39 -2.83
C PHE A 5 0.92 11.40 -4.30
N ASP A 6 0.59 12.43 -5.09
CA ASP A 6 1.05 12.55 -6.47
C ASP A 6 2.58 12.70 -6.50
N GLU A 7 3.13 13.56 -5.64
CA GLU A 7 4.59 13.73 -5.49
C GLU A 7 5.27 12.43 -5.04
N LEU A 8 4.66 11.70 -4.10
CA LEU A 8 5.16 10.39 -3.65
C LEU A 8 5.20 9.37 -4.80
N ILE A 9 4.13 9.30 -5.59
CA ILE A 9 3.98 8.39 -6.74
C ILE A 9 5.00 8.74 -7.83
N GLU A 10 5.16 10.04 -8.13
CA GLU A 10 6.13 10.52 -9.12
C GLU A 10 7.58 10.21 -8.71
N ALA A 11 7.91 10.37 -7.43
CA ALA A 11 9.24 10.05 -6.92
C ALA A 11 9.53 8.54 -6.88
N HIS A 12 8.51 7.68 -6.80
CA HIS A 12 8.65 6.23 -6.61
C HIS A 12 7.86 5.40 -7.64
N GLN A 13 7.92 5.79 -8.92
CA GLN A 13 7.15 5.15 -9.99
C GLN A 13 7.34 3.62 -10.05
N ASN A 14 8.54 3.12 -9.76
CA ASN A 14 8.86 1.69 -9.77
C ASN A 14 8.15 0.88 -8.67
N CYS A 15 7.64 1.55 -7.63
CA CYS A 15 6.87 0.93 -6.56
C CYS A 15 5.36 1.08 -6.76
N CYS A 16 4.94 1.85 -7.76
CA CYS A 16 3.56 2.25 -7.97
C CYS A 16 2.95 1.56 -9.19
N THR A 17 1.68 1.19 -9.12
CA THR A 17 0.95 0.62 -10.25
C THR A 17 -0.52 0.99 -10.17
N LYS A 18 -1.12 1.41 -11.29
CA LYS A 18 -2.58 1.61 -11.38
C LYS A 18 -3.29 0.25 -11.25
N SER A 19 -3.83 -0.03 -10.08
CA SER A 19 -4.41 -1.33 -9.75
C SER A 19 -5.27 -1.22 -8.50
N LYS A 20 -6.32 -2.04 -8.43
CA LYS A 20 -7.18 -2.21 -7.25
C LYS A 20 -6.88 -3.51 -6.49
N VAL A 21 -5.81 -4.23 -6.88
CA VAL A 21 -5.51 -5.58 -6.41
C VAL A 21 -4.09 -5.67 -5.85
N ALA A 22 -3.99 -6.10 -4.60
CA ALA A 22 -2.76 -6.52 -3.96
C ALA A 22 -2.76 -8.04 -3.78
N SER A 23 -1.64 -8.68 -4.07
CA SER A 23 -1.52 -10.12 -3.92
C SER A 23 -0.09 -10.52 -3.60
N GLU A 24 0.09 -11.35 -2.59
CA GLU A 24 1.38 -11.90 -2.20
C GLU A 24 1.18 -13.24 -1.48
N ASN A 25 2.09 -14.20 -1.67
CA ASN A 25 2.09 -15.48 -0.96
C ASN A 25 0.71 -16.19 -0.96
N GLY A 26 0.06 -16.20 -2.13
CA GLY A 26 -1.25 -16.83 -2.36
C GLY A 26 -2.45 -16.09 -1.75
N LYS A 27 -2.25 -14.90 -1.17
CA LYS A 27 -3.33 -14.05 -0.62
C LYS A 27 -3.65 -12.93 -1.59
N ARG A 28 -4.89 -12.44 -1.53
CA ARG A 28 -5.40 -11.38 -2.39
C ARG A 28 -6.28 -10.44 -1.57
N PHE A 29 -6.07 -9.15 -1.79
CA PHE A 29 -6.97 -8.08 -1.38
C PHE A 29 -7.39 -7.31 -2.64
N GLU A 30 -8.66 -6.93 -2.71
CA GLU A 30 -9.23 -6.22 -3.85
C GLU A 30 -10.22 -5.15 -3.40
N ILE A 31 -10.07 -3.94 -3.96
CA ILE A 31 -11.01 -2.85 -3.78
C ILE A 31 -12.08 -2.93 -4.87
N VAL A 32 -13.32 -3.20 -4.46
CA VAL A 32 -14.49 -3.19 -5.35
C VAL A 32 -15.10 -1.79 -5.35
N SER A 33 -14.68 -0.96 -6.31
CA SER A 33 -15.19 0.40 -6.55
C SER A 33 -15.06 0.78 -8.03
N ASN A 34 -15.86 1.74 -8.49
CA ASN A 34 -15.74 2.36 -9.81
C ASN A 34 -14.62 3.42 -9.88
N GLU A 35 -14.01 3.78 -8.75
CA GLU A 35 -12.99 4.82 -8.67
C GLU A 35 -11.59 4.31 -9.01
N ASP A 36 -10.70 5.22 -9.38
CA ASP A 36 -9.31 4.91 -9.68
C ASP A 36 -8.42 4.89 -8.45
N PHE A 37 -7.50 3.94 -8.44
CA PHE A 37 -6.53 3.75 -7.36
C PHE A 37 -5.13 3.52 -7.92
N THR A 38 -4.14 4.04 -7.20
CA THR A 38 -2.74 3.63 -7.36
C THR A 38 -2.37 2.72 -6.21
N LYS A 39 -1.98 1.49 -6.51
CA LYS A 39 -1.34 0.59 -5.55
C LYS A 39 0.13 0.97 -5.42
N ILE A 40 0.62 1.00 -4.20
CA ILE A 40 2.02 1.19 -3.86
C ILE A 40 2.51 -0.07 -3.14
N ARG A 41 3.63 -0.66 -3.57
CA ARG A 41 4.34 -1.66 -2.78
C ARG A 41 5.17 -0.94 -1.74
N ILE A 42 4.89 -1.18 -0.46
CA ILE A 42 5.57 -0.51 0.65
C ILE A 42 6.77 -1.33 1.08
N ASP A 43 6.56 -2.60 1.44
CA ASP A 43 7.65 -3.46 1.90
C ASP A 43 8.64 -3.78 0.78
N ASN A 44 9.92 -3.57 1.08
CA ASN A 44 11.06 -3.74 0.18
C ASN A 44 10.95 -2.99 -1.17
N CYS A 45 10.16 -1.92 -1.22
CA CYS A 45 10.12 -1.03 -2.38
C CYS A 45 10.11 0.44 -1.96
N LEU A 46 8.96 0.99 -1.51
CA LEU A 46 8.91 2.38 -1.05
C LEU A 46 9.81 2.57 0.17
N ILE A 47 9.75 1.63 1.11
CA ILE A 47 10.62 1.61 2.28
C ILE A 47 11.49 0.35 2.19
N SER A 48 12.78 0.54 1.95
CA SER A 48 13.76 -0.56 1.79
C SER A 48 14.39 -1.01 3.12
N SER A 49 14.20 -0.25 4.20
CA SER A 49 14.79 -0.56 5.51
C SER A 49 14.18 -1.83 6.11
N GLN A 50 15.05 -2.75 6.54
CA GLN A 50 14.66 -3.96 7.29
C GLN A 50 14.47 -3.69 8.80
N GLN A 51 14.86 -2.51 9.28
CA GLN A 51 14.81 -2.15 10.71
C GLN A 51 13.45 -1.57 11.13
N VAL A 52 12.58 -1.27 10.15
CA VAL A 52 11.29 -0.64 10.38
C VAL A 52 10.18 -1.64 10.06
N GLN A 53 9.23 -1.78 10.98
CA GLN A 53 7.98 -2.49 10.72
C GLN A 53 7.13 -1.66 9.77
N LYS A 54 6.63 -2.30 8.73
CA LYS A 54 5.86 -1.68 7.66
C LYS A 54 4.90 -2.70 7.09
N CYS A 55 3.81 -2.21 6.53
CA CYS A 55 2.88 -3.06 5.83
C CYS A 55 3.34 -3.41 4.41
N ASP A 56 2.72 -4.41 3.81
CA ASP A 56 3.07 -4.90 2.47
C ASP A 56 2.73 -3.86 1.37
N PHE A 57 1.54 -3.25 1.43
CA PHE A 57 1.00 -2.39 0.37
C PHE A 57 0.22 -1.18 0.89
N GLY A 58 0.08 -0.17 0.02
CA GLY A 58 -0.82 0.97 0.19
C GLY A 58 -1.66 1.23 -1.06
N PHE A 59 -2.80 1.87 -0.91
CA PHE A 59 -3.63 2.34 -2.03
C PHE A 59 -3.99 3.81 -1.87
N VAL A 60 -3.67 4.60 -2.89
CA VAL A 60 -4.09 6.00 -3.01
C VAL A 60 -5.40 6.04 -3.80
N ARG A 61 -6.44 6.68 -3.23
CA ARG A 61 -7.71 6.95 -3.90
C ARG A 61 -7.72 8.38 -4.42
N HIS A 62 -7.65 8.53 -5.73
CA HIS A 62 -7.50 9.84 -6.40
C HIS A 62 -8.71 10.76 -6.26
N SER A 63 -9.89 10.23 -5.95
CA SER A 63 -11.11 11.05 -5.83
C SER A 63 -11.22 11.83 -4.52
N LYS A 64 -10.51 11.40 -3.46
CA LYS A 64 -10.66 11.93 -2.10
C LYS A 64 -9.34 12.13 -1.36
N ASP A 65 -8.21 11.85 -2.01
CA ASP A 65 -6.89 11.83 -1.37
C ASP A 65 -6.84 10.91 -0.13
N ASP A 66 -7.59 9.80 -0.17
CA ASP A 66 -7.53 8.78 0.89
C ASP A 66 -6.34 7.85 0.66
N PHE A 67 -5.72 7.39 1.76
CA PHE A 67 -4.70 6.34 1.75
C PHE A 67 -5.14 5.12 2.56
N TYR A 68 -5.07 3.93 1.97
CA TYR A 68 -5.42 2.66 2.62
C TYR A 68 -4.19 1.77 2.77
N PHE A 69 -3.81 1.44 4.00
CA PHE A 69 -2.78 0.44 4.28
C PHE A 69 -3.35 -0.98 4.15
N VAL A 70 -2.56 -1.88 3.58
CA VAL A 70 -2.93 -3.29 3.38
C VAL A 70 -1.78 -4.19 3.77
N GLU A 71 -2.09 -5.14 4.65
CA GLU A 71 -1.18 -6.14 5.17
C GLU A 71 -1.76 -7.55 4.93
N LEU A 72 -1.07 -8.39 4.17
CA LEU A 72 -1.53 -9.71 3.77
C LEU A 72 -0.90 -10.81 4.65
N LYS A 73 -1.53 -11.09 5.80
CA LYS A 73 -1.08 -12.13 6.72
C LYS A 73 -1.94 -13.40 6.68
N GLY A 74 -1.32 -14.52 7.04
CA GLY A 74 -1.98 -15.84 7.04
C GLY A 74 -2.31 -16.40 8.42
N LYS A 75 -1.58 -16.00 9.47
CA LYS A 75 -1.73 -16.57 10.81
C LYS A 75 -1.60 -15.54 11.93
N ASP A 76 -0.55 -14.71 11.89
CA ASP A 76 -0.28 -13.76 12.97
C ASP A 76 -0.92 -12.38 12.72
N VAL A 77 -2.17 -12.25 13.14
CA VAL A 77 -2.92 -10.99 13.04
C VAL A 77 -2.37 -9.88 13.94
N LYS A 78 -1.72 -10.23 15.06
CA LYS A 78 -1.16 -9.22 15.98
C LYS A 78 0.03 -8.52 15.34
N ILE A 79 0.90 -9.28 14.67
CA ILE A 79 1.98 -8.72 13.87
C ILE A 79 1.41 -7.87 12.73
N ALA A 80 0.36 -8.35 12.04
CA ALA A 80 -0.29 -7.60 10.97
C ALA A 80 -0.76 -6.22 11.43
N LEU A 81 -1.45 -6.17 12.57
CA LEU A 81 -1.94 -4.93 13.16
C LEU A 81 -0.78 -4.00 13.56
N SER A 82 0.28 -4.55 14.16
CA SER A 82 1.47 -3.77 14.52
C SER A 82 2.13 -3.14 13.29
N GLN A 83 2.20 -3.86 12.17
CA GLN A 83 2.74 -3.31 10.92
C GLN A 83 1.88 -2.16 10.40
N ILE A 84 0.55 -2.28 10.44
CA ILE A 84 -0.35 -1.20 10.02
C ILE A 84 -0.19 0.04 10.91
N ILE A 85 -0.13 -0.14 12.23
CA ILE A 85 -0.02 0.98 13.19
C ILE A 85 1.31 1.71 13.08
N ASN A 86 2.40 0.99 12.79
CA ASN A 86 3.76 1.54 12.79
C ASN A 86 4.30 1.90 11.40
N THR A 87 3.50 1.76 10.34
CA THR A 87 3.86 2.28 9.00
C THR A 87 3.66 3.79 8.96
#